data_AF-A0A0F4QXX5-F1
#
_entry.id   AF-A0A0F4QXX5-F1
#
_cell.length_a   1.000
_cell.length_b   1.000
_cell.length_c   1.000
_cell.angle_alpha   90.00
_cell.angle_beta   90.00
_cell.angle_gamma   90.00
#
_symmetry.space_group_name_H-M   'P 1'
#
loop_
_entity.id
_entity.type
_entity.pdbx_description
1 polymer ?
#
loop_
_entity_poly.entity_id
_entity_poly.type
_entity_poly.pdbx_seq_one_letter_code
_entity_poly.pdbx_strand_id
1 'polypeptide(L)'
;MKTYSFEHENETYTVSLDWLATRNMYVNEANNHIHTDQIWLTKDKRVCDYKNGYKEFKETGGTLKKKAYLDKVAFSEFSADWDTVIEFAKTNMRDQYNFQNEWVTTEDHLRLGMLAQSGHATAAYHIGCQFMKQNDDMAVSFLVNAHNYGHVGGLYRLSGYLAKKNNFDAAIACLVIAADYGNDIAIMSVSHWETMSYLIKASSEGINITNVLSDLATTSRYSTVRYLQLFEMLITNNKGSLNKLNDIISSPQNHPKKNDLSEAYSKRGSLVKAFFNDLKREITDNKGNLLKMSVMEYIDAYKKIASKDEFYLFSFKDFMELDSYFNP
;
A
#
# COMPACT_ATOMS: atom_id res chain seq x y z
N MET A 1 12.04 2.94 -11.73
CA MET A 1 11.05 2.43 -10.77
C MET A 1 11.52 2.87 -9.40
N LYS A 2 10.72 3.66 -8.69
CA LYS A 2 11.06 4.06 -7.32
C LYS A 2 10.61 2.92 -6.40
N THR A 3 11.43 2.53 -5.45
CA THR A 3 11.13 1.42 -4.54
C THR A 3 11.45 1.81 -3.10
N TYR A 4 10.80 1.13 -2.17
CA TYR A 4 11.11 1.15 -0.75
C TYR A 4 11.42 -0.27 -0.30
N SER A 5 12.45 -0.44 0.52
CA SER A 5 12.84 -1.76 1.02
C SER A 5 12.82 -1.77 2.54
N PHE A 6 12.42 -2.89 3.12
CA PHE A 6 12.45 -3.14 4.55
C PHE A 6 12.91 -4.59 4.82
N GLU A 7 13.36 -4.85 6.03
CA GLU A 7 13.79 -6.18 6.47
C GLU A 7 12.75 -6.80 7.41
N HIS A 8 12.57 -8.12 7.31
CA HIS A 8 11.78 -8.92 8.25
C HIS A 8 12.34 -10.34 8.27
N GLU A 9 12.61 -10.91 9.45
CA GLU A 9 13.17 -12.27 9.61
C GLU A 9 14.44 -12.55 8.77
N ASN A 10 15.33 -11.55 8.65
CA ASN A 10 16.57 -11.58 7.83
C ASN A 10 16.34 -11.62 6.31
N GLU A 11 15.12 -11.39 5.84
CA GLU A 11 14.82 -11.22 4.41
C GLU A 11 14.54 -9.75 4.09
N THR A 12 15.06 -9.26 2.97
CA THR A 12 14.76 -7.92 2.45
C THR A 12 13.61 -7.98 1.46
N TYR A 13 12.54 -7.25 1.75
CA TYR A 13 11.38 -7.10 0.88
C TYR A 13 11.43 -5.77 0.16
N THR A 14 11.00 -5.75 -1.10
CA THR A 14 10.99 -4.53 -1.92
C THR A 14 9.59 -4.21 -2.42
N VAL A 15 9.13 -3.02 -2.07
CA VAL A 15 7.82 -2.48 -2.39
C VAL A 15 7.96 -1.44 -3.50
N SER A 16 7.13 -1.56 -4.53
CA SER A 16 7.02 -0.57 -5.59
C SER A 16 6.36 0.70 -5.07
N LEU A 17 6.98 1.84 -5.36
CA LEU A 17 6.43 3.18 -5.16
C LEU A 17 5.92 3.76 -6.49
N ASP A 18 5.74 2.94 -7.51
CA ASP A 18 5.09 3.37 -8.74
C ASP A 18 3.56 3.39 -8.57
N TRP A 19 2.87 4.20 -9.37
CA TRP A 19 1.42 4.33 -9.27
C TRP A 19 0.72 2.99 -9.55
N LEU A 20 -0.12 2.53 -8.62
CA LEU A 20 -0.89 1.30 -8.79
C LEU A 20 -1.94 1.49 -9.90
N ALA A 21 -1.87 0.65 -10.93
CA ALA A 21 -2.78 0.71 -12.09
C ALA A 21 -4.26 0.58 -11.69
N THR A 22 -4.53 -0.18 -10.64
CA THR A 22 -5.86 -0.52 -10.12
C THR A 22 -6.51 0.52 -9.24
N ARG A 23 -5.75 1.53 -8.77
CA ARG A 23 -6.20 2.49 -7.75
C ARG A 23 -7.54 3.15 -8.10
N ASN A 24 -7.75 3.43 -9.38
CA ASN A 24 -8.93 4.11 -9.89
C ASN A 24 -9.81 3.19 -10.76
N MET A 25 -9.53 1.88 -10.77
CA MET A 25 -10.34 0.91 -11.49
C MET A 25 -11.61 0.61 -10.70
N TYR A 26 -12.68 0.23 -11.39
CA TYR A 26 -13.85 -0.35 -10.72
C TYR A 26 -13.43 -1.64 -10.00
N VAL A 27 -14.09 -1.97 -8.88
CA VAL A 27 -13.75 -3.14 -8.05
C VAL A 27 -13.63 -4.43 -8.89
N ASN A 28 -14.56 -4.66 -9.82
CA ASN A 28 -14.52 -5.84 -10.68
C ASN A 28 -13.30 -5.87 -11.62
N GLU A 29 -12.86 -4.72 -12.12
CA GLU A 29 -11.67 -4.60 -12.97
C GLU A 29 -10.39 -4.75 -12.14
N ALA A 30 -10.33 -4.12 -10.96
CA ALA A 30 -9.22 -4.24 -10.02
C ALA A 30 -9.05 -5.69 -9.55
N ASN A 31 -10.15 -6.39 -9.27
CA ASN A 31 -10.14 -7.79 -8.85
C ASN A 31 -9.60 -8.72 -9.94
N ASN A 32 -9.74 -8.34 -11.21
CA ASN A 32 -9.26 -9.09 -12.36
C ASN A 32 -7.91 -8.60 -12.89
N HIS A 33 -7.24 -7.72 -12.14
CA HIS A 33 -5.98 -7.14 -12.58
C HIS A 33 -4.82 -8.14 -12.49
N ILE A 34 -4.04 -8.21 -13.58
CA ILE A 34 -2.90 -9.12 -13.71
C ILE A 34 -1.67 -8.32 -14.14
N HIS A 35 -0.64 -8.35 -13.31
CA HIS A 35 0.65 -7.76 -13.59
C HIS A 35 1.36 -8.52 -14.70
N THR A 36 1.37 -7.93 -15.90
CA THR A 36 1.70 -8.63 -17.15
C THR A 36 3.08 -9.25 -17.16
N ASP A 37 4.08 -8.59 -16.55
CA ASP A 37 5.47 -9.09 -16.56
C ASP A 37 5.68 -10.36 -15.75
N GLN A 38 4.76 -10.68 -14.82
CA GLN A 38 4.88 -11.84 -13.95
C GLN A 38 4.13 -13.07 -14.48
N ILE A 39 3.37 -12.92 -15.56
CA ILE A 39 2.64 -14.02 -16.17
C ILE A 39 3.64 -15.08 -16.65
N TRP A 40 3.46 -16.31 -16.19
CA TRP A 40 4.15 -17.47 -16.74
C TRP A 40 3.50 -17.84 -18.09
N LEU A 41 4.29 -17.85 -19.17
CA LEU A 41 3.82 -18.31 -20.49
C LEU A 41 4.23 -19.77 -20.76
N THR A 42 5.30 -20.22 -20.11
CA THR A 42 5.76 -21.62 -20.12
C THR A 42 6.20 -22.01 -18.71
N LYS A 43 6.57 -23.27 -18.48
CA LYS A 43 7.10 -23.74 -17.19
C LYS A 43 8.38 -23.02 -16.72
N ASP A 44 9.15 -22.46 -17.66
CA ASP A 44 10.48 -21.90 -17.38
C ASP A 44 10.60 -20.40 -17.70
N LYS A 45 9.59 -19.78 -18.32
CA LYS A 45 9.66 -18.37 -18.74
C LYS A 45 8.41 -17.58 -18.40
N ARG A 46 8.63 -16.43 -17.78
CA ARG A 46 7.67 -15.35 -17.60
C ARG A 46 7.74 -14.35 -18.74
N VAL A 47 6.73 -13.51 -18.85
CA VAL A 47 6.68 -12.40 -19.80
C VAL A 47 7.91 -11.47 -19.68
N CYS A 48 8.38 -11.19 -18.46
CA CYS A 48 9.58 -10.38 -18.27
C CYS A 48 10.82 -10.99 -18.95
N ASP A 49 10.91 -12.31 -19.01
CA ASP A 49 12.07 -13.02 -19.58
C ASP A 49 12.10 -12.86 -21.10
N TYR A 50 10.95 -12.95 -21.78
CA TYR A 50 10.85 -12.61 -23.21
C TYR A 50 11.22 -11.15 -23.48
N LYS A 51 10.80 -10.23 -22.60
CA LYS A 51 11.15 -8.80 -22.70
C LYS A 51 12.62 -8.53 -22.43
N ASN A 52 13.27 -9.32 -21.56
CA ASN A 52 14.70 -9.24 -21.30
C ASN A 52 15.51 -9.85 -22.45
N GLY A 53 15.07 -10.96 -23.06
CA GLY A 53 15.68 -11.52 -24.26
C GLY A 53 15.72 -10.54 -25.44
N TYR A 54 14.76 -9.60 -25.52
CA TYR A 54 14.85 -8.49 -26.49
C TYR A 54 16.06 -7.59 -26.25
N LYS A 55 16.45 -7.33 -24.99
CA LYS A 55 17.64 -6.52 -24.67
C LYS A 55 18.90 -7.21 -25.17
N GLU A 56 19.04 -8.50 -24.88
CA GLU A 56 20.16 -9.33 -25.33
C GLU A 56 20.22 -9.42 -26.87
N PHE A 57 19.07 -9.59 -27.52
CA PHE A 57 18.96 -9.56 -28.98
C PHE A 57 19.44 -8.23 -29.58
N LYS A 58 19.15 -7.10 -28.93
CA LYS A 58 19.62 -5.78 -29.37
C LYS A 58 21.13 -5.62 -29.17
N GLU A 59 21.66 -6.09 -28.06
CA GLU A 59 23.11 -6.03 -27.74
C GLU A 59 23.95 -6.87 -28.72
N THR A 60 23.38 -7.95 -29.25
CA THR A 60 24.02 -8.83 -30.25
C THR A 60 23.83 -8.37 -31.71
N GLY A 61 23.37 -7.13 -31.93
CA GLY A 61 23.23 -6.54 -33.27
C GLY A 61 21.86 -6.73 -33.93
N GLY A 62 20.86 -7.22 -33.19
CA GLY A 62 19.51 -7.39 -33.68
C GLY A 62 18.86 -6.09 -34.18
N THR A 63 18.20 -6.15 -35.33
CA THR A 63 17.63 -4.97 -36.01
C THR A 63 16.12 -4.79 -35.78
N LEU A 64 15.41 -5.83 -35.32
CA LEU A 64 13.97 -5.77 -35.09
C LEU A 64 13.62 -4.78 -33.96
N LYS A 65 12.47 -4.10 -34.11
CA LYS A 65 11.84 -3.35 -33.02
C LYS A 65 11.24 -4.32 -32.00
N LYS A 66 11.08 -3.87 -30.74
CA LYS A 66 10.57 -4.69 -29.64
C LYS A 66 9.31 -5.50 -29.97
N LYS A 67 8.27 -4.87 -30.53
CA LYS A 67 7.01 -5.56 -30.88
C LYS A 67 7.24 -6.65 -31.93
N ALA A 68 7.94 -6.35 -33.02
CA ALA A 68 8.25 -7.32 -34.08
C ALA A 68 9.12 -8.49 -33.59
N TYR A 69 10.05 -8.23 -32.67
CA TYR A 69 10.82 -9.29 -32.00
C TYR A 69 9.91 -10.18 -31.16
N LEU A 70 9.09 -9.59 -30.28
CA LEU A 70 8.17 -10.34 -29.41
C LEU A 70 7.16 -11.15 -30.22
N ASP A 71 6.62 -10.58 -31.31
CA ASP A 71 5.73 -11.29 -32.23
C ASP A 71 6.41 -12.48 -32.89
N LYS A 72 7.64 -12.28 -33.39
CA LYS A 72 8.41 -13.36 -34.00
C LYS A 72 8.64 -14.53 -33.03
N VAL A 73 9.02 -14.23 -31.79
CA VAL A 73 9.23 -15.26 -30.76
C VAL A 73 7.90 -15.91 -30.38
N ALA A 74 6.84 -15.13 -30.18
CA ALA A 74 5.51 -15.62 -29.85
C ALA A 74 4.94 -16.55 -30.93
N PHE A 75 5.06 -16.18 -32.21
CA PHE A 75 4.61 -17.02 -33.32
C PHE A 75 5.38 -18.33 -33.38
N SER A 76 6.68 -18.31 -33.09
CA SER A 76 7.50 -19.51 -33.10
C SER A 76 7.15 -20.50 -31.98
N GLU A 77 6.77 -19.99 -30.79
CA GLU A 77 6.52 -20.83 -29.61
C GLU A 77 5.03 -21.17 -29.41
N PHE A 78 4.13 -20.24 -29.73
CA PHE A 78 2.71 -20.31 -29.43
C PHE A 78 1.80 -20.24 -30.66
N SER A 79 2.36 -20.08 -31.86
CA SER A 79 1.60 -19.93 -33.12
C SER A 79 0.63 -18.74 -33.13
N ALA A 80 0.90 -17.69 -32.35
CA ALA A 80 0.12 -16.45 -32.29
C ALA A 80 1.03 -15.23 -32.06
N ASP A 81 0.54 -14.02 -32.38
CA ASP A 81 1.27 -12.80 -32.08
C ASP A 81 1.30 -12.52 -30.56
N TRP A 82 2.22 -11.65 -30.14
CA TRP A 82 2.48 -11.42 -28.73
C TRP A 82 1.26 -10.91 -27.96
N ASP A 83 0.46 -10.01 -28.54
CA ASP A 83 -0.66 -9.42 -27.81
C ASP A 83 -1.79 -10.45 -27.65
N THR A 84 -2.01 -11.29 -28.67
CA THR A 84 -2.94 -12.43 -28.60
C THR A 84 -2.54 -13.43 -27.51
N VAL A 85 -1.25 -13.77 -27.40
CA VAL A 85 -0.75 -14.68 -26.36
C VAL A 85 -0.98 -14.09 -24.96
N ILE A 86 -0.67 -12.81 -24.75
CA ILE A 86 -0.85 -12.15 -23.45
C ILE A 86 -2.34 -12.06 -23.08
N GLU A 87 -3.21 -11.72 -24.02
CA GLU A 87 -4.64 -11.59 -23.73
C GLU A 87 -5.28 -12.95 -23.46
N PHE A 88 -4.87 -13.99 -24.19
CA PHE A 88 -5.30 -15.37 -23.91
C PHE A 88 -4.89 -15.80 -22.49
N ALA A 89 -3.62 -15.57 -22.11
CA ALA A 89 -3.13 -15.92 -20.77
C ALA A 89 -3.91 -15.17 -19.68
N LYS A 90 -4.11 -13.86 -19.82
CA LYS A 90 -4.90 -13.07 -18.86
C LYS A 90 -6.34 -13.54 -18.77
N THR A 91 -6.97 -13.85 -19.89
CA THR A 91 -8.35 -14.36 -19.93
C THR A 91 -8.47 -15.66 -19.16
N ASN A 92 -7.60 -16.63 -19.45
CA ASN A 92 -7.59 -17.91 -18.73
C ASN A 92 -7.37 -17.72 -17.21
N MET A 93 -6.45 -16.84 -16.82
CA MET A 93 -6.22 -16.53 -15.40
C MET A 93 -7.45 -15.91 -14.73
N ARG A 94 -8.13 -14.97 -15.39
CA ARG A 94 -9.38 -14.37 -14.88
C ARG A 94 -10.50 -15.41 -14.79
N ASP A 95 -10.64 -16.27 -15.80
CA ASP A 95 -11.67 -17.31 -15.82
C ASP A 95 -11.44 -18.30 -14.68
N GLN A 96 -10.21 -18.75 -14.47
CA GLN A 96 -9.85 -19.61 -13.34
C GLN A 96 -10.14 -18.96 -11.99
N TYR A 97 -9.85 -17.66 -11.87
CA TYR A 97 -10.13 -16.93 -10.64
C TYR A 97 -11.63 -16.77 -10.38
N ASN A 98 -12.40 -16.39 -11.40
CA ASN A 98 -13.84 -16.10 -11.27
C ASN A 98 -14.70 -17.37 -11.20
N PHE A 99 -14.19 -18.53 -11.65
CA PHE A 99 -14.95 -19.78 -11.62
C PHE A 99 -15.09 -20.36 -10.20
N GLN A 100 -14.17 -20.03 -9.28
CA GLN A 100 -14.12 -20.62 -7.95
C GLN A 100 -14.57 -19.62 -6.87
N ASN A 101 -15.68 -19.92 -6.18
CA ASN A 101 -16.27 -18.98 -5.21
C ASN A 101 -15.66 -19.05 -3.81
N GLU A 102 -15.10 -20.19 -3.38
CA GLU A 102 -14.76 -20.39 -1.96
C GLU A 102 -13.29 -20.77 -1.68
N TRP A 103 -12.50 -21.12 -2.69
CA TRP A 103 -11.06 -21.47 -2.57
C TRP A 103 -10.70 -22.37 -1.37
N VAL A 104 -11.43 -23.48 -1.18
CA VAL A 104 -11.36 -24.28 0.07
C VAL A 104 -10.46 -25.51 -0.07
N THR A 105 -10.37 -26.09 -1.27
CA THR A 105 -9.69 -27.37 -1.46
C THR A 105 -8.17 -27.21 -1.60
N THR A 106 -7.41 -28.31 -1.45
CA THR A 106 -5.97 -28.30 -1.74
C THR A 106 -5.68 -27.91 -3.19
N GLU A 107 -6.49 -28.37 -4.13
CA GLU A 107 -6.36 -28.01 -5.54
C GLU A 107 -6.63 -26.51 -5.76
N ASP A 108 -7.61 -25.94 -5.06
CA ASP A 108 -7.89 -24.51 -5.08
C ASP A 108 -6.70 -23.69 -4.59
N HIS A 109 -6.09 -24.10 -3.48
CA HIS A 109 -4.91 -23.42 -2.94
C HIS A 109 -3.72 -23.48 -3.91
N LEU A 110 -3.51 -24.61 -4.59
CA LEU A 110 -2.47 -24.75 -5.62
C LEU A 110 -2.74 -23.81 -6.81
N ARG A 111 -3.98 -23.78 -7.30
CA ARG A 111 -4.39 -22.89 -8.40
C ARG A 111 -4.24 -21.42 -8.03
N LEU A 112 -4.73 -21.04 -6.84
CA LEU A 112 -4.59 -19.68 -6.33
C LEU A 112 -3.11 -19.30 -6.19
N GLY A 113 -2.26 -20.26 -5.78
CA GLY A 113 -0.80 -20.09 -5.69
C GLY A 113 -0.19 -19.80 -7.04
N MET A 114 -0.57 -20.55 -8.06
CA MET A 114 -0.12 -20.33 -9.44
C MET A 114 -0.58 -18.96 -9.97
N LEU A 115 -1.83 -18.56 -9.72
CA LEU A 115 -2.34 -17.23 -10.11
C LEU A 115 -1.56 -16.10 -9.43
N ALA A 116 -1.36 -16.22 -8.12
CA ALA A 116 -0.57 -15.26 -7.35
C ALA A 116 0.86 -15.14 -7.87
N GLN A 117 1.54 -16.27 -8.10
CA GLN A 117 2.89 -16.29 -8.66
C GLN A 117 2.96 -15.79 -10.11
N SER A 118 1.83 -15.81 -10.83
CA SER A 118 1.68 -15.32 -12.21
C SER A 118 1.25 -13.85 -12.31
N GLY A 119 1.27 -13.10 -11.20
CA GLY A 119 0.98 -11.68 -11.20
C GLY A 119 -0.48 -11.30 -10.96
N HIS A 120 -1.36 -12.24 -10.59
CA HIS A 120 -2.74 -11.91 -10.23
C HIS A 120 -2.77 -11.25 -8.84
N ALA A 121 -3.10 -9.96 -8.79
CA ALA A 121 -2.96 -9.15 -7.58
C ALA A 121 -3.86 -9.62 -6.42
N THR A 122 -5.13 -9.89 -6.71
CA THR A 122 -6.11 -10.32 -5.70
C THR A 122 -5.88 -11.75 -5.22
N ALA A 123 -5.43 -12.67 -6.10
CA ALA A 123 -5.01 -14.01 -5.68
C ALA A 123 -3.82 -13.95 -4.70
N ALA A 124 -2.81 -13.12 -4.99
CA ALA A 124 -1.68 -12.91 -4.08
C ALA A 124 -2.14 -12.32 -2.74
N TYR A 125 -3.08 -11.37 -2.77
CA TYR A 125 -3.69 -10.82 -1.55
C TYR A 125 -4.40 -11.89 -0.71
N HIS A 126 -5.23 -12.72 -1.33
CA HIS A 126 -5.97 -13.77 -0.62
C HIS A 126 -5.03 -14.78 0.04
N ILE A 127 -4.02 -15.27 -0.69
CA ILE A 127 -3.03 -16.18 -0.12
C ILE A 127 -2.25 -15.53 1.02
N GLY A 128 -1.81 -14.29 0.84
CA GLY A 128 -1.14 -13.53 1.89
C GLY A 128 -1.99 -13.44 3.16
N CYS A 129 -3.28 -13.12 3.02
CA CYS A 129 -4.23 -13.09 4.13
C CYS A 129 -4.41 -14.46 4.80
N GLN A 130 -4.37 -15.57 4.05
CA GLN A 130 -4.46 -16.92 4.64
C GLN A 130 -3.21 -17.27 5.45
N PHE A 131 -2.02 -16.98 4.94
CA PHE A 131 -0.77 -17.16 5.70
C PHE A 131 -0.73 -16.27 6.94
N MET A 132 -1.24 -15.03 6.86
CA MET A 132 -1.38 -14.16 8.04
C MET A 132 -2.23 -14.81 9.14
N LYS A 133 -3.39 -15.41 8.78
CA LYS A 133 -4.27 -16.10 9.74
C LYS A 133 -3.57 -17.27 10.43
N GLN A 134 -2.60 -17.88 9.76
CA GLN A 134 -1.77 -18.98 10.27
C GLN A 134 -0.51 -18.50 10.99
N ASN A 135 -0.29 -17.18 11.07
CA ASN A 135 0.92 -16.56 11.62
C ASN A 135 2.23 -16.95 10.88
N ASP A 136 2.12 -17.29 9.59
CA ASP A 136 3.23 -17.69 8.72
C ASP A 136 3.82 -16.49 7.97
N ASP A 137 5.15 -16.31 8.03
CA ASP A 137 5.84 -15.16 7.45
C ASP A 137 5.88 -15.17 5.91
N MET A 138 5.48 -16.27 5.25
CA MET A 138 5.17 -16.26 3.80
C MET A 138 4.10 -15.21 3.45
N ALA A 139 3.26 -14.81 4.41
CA ALA A 139 2.35 -13.69 4.30
C ALA A 139 3.02 -12.42 3.76
N VAL A 140 4.24 -12.12 4.22
CA VAL A 140 4.97 -10.90 3.85
C VAL A 140 5.25 -10.89 2.35
N SER A 141 5.82 -11.97 1.82
CA SER A 141 6.12 -12.12 0.40
C SER A 141 4.85 -11.97 -0.47
N PHE A 142 3.77 -12.66 -0.11
CA PHE A 142 2.53 -12.61 -0.90
C PHE A 142 1.84 -11.24 -0.85
N LEU A 143 1.84 -10.54 0.28
CA LEU A 143 1.21 -9.22 0.39
C LEU A 143 2.05 -8.10 -0.26
N VAL A 144 3.38 -8.21 -0.21
CA VAL A 144 4.28 -7.35 -0.99
C VAL A 144 4.04 -7.56 -2.48
N ASN A 145 3.96 -8.82 -2.92
CA ASN A 145 3.64 -9.15 -4.31
C ASN A 145 2.24 -8.64 -4.70
N ALA A 146 1.24 -8.81 -3.85
CA ALA A 146 -0.10 -8.30 -4.09
C ALA A 146 -0.07 -6.79 -4.39
N HIS A 147 0.59 -5.99 -3.55
CA HIS A 147 0.78 -4.55 -3.78
C HIS A 147 1.53 -4.27 -5.07
N ASN A 148 2.69 -4.92 -5.28
CA ASN A 148 3.50 -4.73 -6.48
C ASN A 148 2.73 -5.10 -7.76
N TYR A 149 1.75 -5.99 -7.66
CA TYR A 149 0.89 -6.38 -8.76
C TYR A 149 -0.36 -5.50 -8.90
N GLY A 150 -0.61 -4.57 -7.97
CA GLY A 150 -1.73 -3.65 -8.03
C GLY A 150 -2.81 -3.87 -6.98
N HIS A 151 -2.60 -4.60 -5.90
CA HIS A 151 -3.64 -4.72 -4.85
C HIS A 151 -3.51 -3.58 -3.83
N VAL A 152 -4.46 -2.64 -3.85
CA VAL A 152 -4.46 -1.46 -2.94
C VAL A 152 -4.57 -1.83 -1.45
N GLY A 153 -5.11 -3.02 -1.13
CA GLY A 153 -5.23 -3.53 0.24
C GLY A 153 -4.00 -4.28 0.78
N GLY A 154 -3.04 -4.63 -0.08
CA GLY A 154 -1.96 -5.56 0.28
C GLY A 154 -1.09 -5.06 1.43
N LEU A 155 -0.55 -3.84 1.30
CA LEU A 155 0.30 -3.26 2.33
C LEU A 155 -0.46 -2.84 3.60
N TYR A 156 -1.76 -2.54 3.48
CA TYR A 156 -2.58 -2.22 4.64
C TYR A 156 -2.69 -3.43 5.58
N ARG A 157 -3.03 -4.61 5.05
CA ARG A 157 -3.02 -5.87 5.80
C ARG A 157 -1.63 -6.20 6.35
N LEU A 158 -0.60 -6.03 5.52
CA LEU A 158 0.78 -6.32 5.89
C LEU A 158 1.26 -5.44 7.06
N SER A 159 0.87 -4.17 7.09
CA SER A 159 1.17 -3.27 8.20
C SER A 159 0.70 -3.85 9.55
N GLY A 160 -0.52 -4.39 9.60
CA GLY A 160 -1.07 -5.01 10.82
C GLY A 160 -0.35 -6.28 11.22
N TYR A 161 0.06 -7.07 10.23
CA TYR A 161 0.87 -8.26 10.47
C TYR A 161 2.24 -7.93 11.07
N LEU A 162 2.98 -7.01 10.43
CA LEU A 162 4.32 -6.59 10.85
C LEU A 162 4.30 -5.96 12.25
N ALA A 163 3.28 -5.16 12.56
CA ALA A 163 3.12 -4.60 13.90
C ALA A 163 2.90 -5.66 14.98
N LYS A 164 2.15 -6.74 14.69
CA LYS A 164 1.99 -7.90 15.59
C LYS A 164 3.30 -8.66 15.81
N LYS A 165 4.22 -8.58 14.85
CA LYS A 165 5.59 -9.11 14.93
C LYS A 165 6.59 -8.13 15.54
N ASN A 166 6.14 -6.97 16.03
CA ASN A 166 6.97 -5.87 16.54
C ASN A 166 7.93 -5.26 15.50
N ASN A 167 7.67 -5.44 14.20
CA ASN A 167 8.41 -4.79 13.13
C ASN A 167 7.74 -3.44 12.81
N PHE A 168 7.93 -2.47 13.71
CA PHE A 168 7.12 -1.23 13.73
C PHE A 168 7.45 -0.25 12.61
N ASP A 169 8.71 -0.13 12.20
CA ASP A 169 9.12 0.74 11.09
C ASP A 169 8.61 0.22 9.75
N ALA A 170 8.74 -1.09 9.48
CA ALA A 170 8.17 -1.69 8.29
C ALA A 170 6.63 -1.60 8.29
N ALA A 171 5.99 -1.76 9.45
CA ALA A 171 4.55 -1.57 9.59
C ALA A 171 4.12 -0.14 9.26
N ILE A 172 4.83 0.87 9.76
CA ILE A 172 4.58 2.29 9.47
C ILE A 172 4.79 2.57 7.98
N ALA A 173 5.88 2.08 7.40
CA ALA A 173 6.17 2.26 5.98
C ALA A 173 5.07 1.65 5.11
N CYS A 174 4.66 0.41 5.39
CA CYS A 174 3.57 -0.26 4.67
C CYS A 174 2.26 0.54 4.77
N LEU A 175 1.92 1.08 5.94
CA LEU A 175 0.69 1.85 6.14
C LEU A 175 0.70 3.15 5.34
N VAL A 176 1.80 3.92 5.41
CA VAL A 176 1.97 5.17 4.69
C VAL A 176 1.93 4.94 3.18
N ILE A 177 2.60 3.89 2.69
CA ILE A 177 2.58 3.54 1.27
C ILE A 177 1.16 3.07 0.87
N ALA A 178 0.47 2.27 1.66
CA ALA A 178 -0.92 1.92 1.35
C ALA A 178 -1.80 3.18 1.22
N ALA A 179 -1.66 4.12 2.15
CA ALA A 179 -2.41 5.35 2.18
C ALA A 179 -2.13 6.25 0.96
N ASP A 180 -0.87 6.51 0.67
CA ASP A 180 -0.47 7.40 -0.43
C ASP A 180 -0.89 6.88 -1.81
N TYR A 181 -1.02 5.55 -1.93
CA TYR A 181 -1.36 4.86 -3.17
C TYR A 181 -2.84 4.44 -3.24
N GLY A 182 -3.67 5.01 -2.37
CA GLY A 182 -5.13 5.03 -2.55
C GLY A 182 -5.91 4.01 -1.74
N ASN A 183 -5.32 3.44 -0.70
CA ASN A 183 -6.09 2.72 0.30
C ASN A 183 -6.77 3.72 1.25
N ASP A 184 -8.08 3.88 1.07
CA ASP A 184 -8.88 4.85 1.81
C ASP A 184 -8.88 4.59 3.33
N ILE A 185 -8.89 3.32 3.73
CA ILE A 185 -8.83 2.92 5.14
C ILE A 185 -7.47 3.31 5.71
N ALA A 186 -6.38 2.98 5.01
CA ALA A 186 -5.02 3.31 5.43
C ALA A 186 -4.83 4.82 5.64
N ILE A 187 -5.35 5.68 4.75
CA ILE A 187 -5.27 7.15 4.89
C ILE A 187 -5.87 7.61 6.23
N MET A 188 -6.99 7.01 6.62
CA MET A 188 -7.65 7.29 7.90
C MET A 188 -6.85 6.69 9.07
N SER A 189 -6.30 5.49 8.90
CA SER A 189 -5.51 4.80 9.92
C SER A 189 -4.15 5.44 10.20
N VAL A 190 -3.56 6.22 9.28
CA VAL A 190 -2.23 6.83 9.50
C VAL A 190 -2.20 7.68 10.78
N SER A 191 -3.23 8.50 11.02
CA SER A 191 -3.24 9.33 12.22
C SER A 191 -3.71 8.57 13.47
N HIS A 192 -4.27 7.37 13.32
CA HIS A 192 -4.88 6.61 14.41
C HIS A 192 -3.92 6.34 15.59
N TRP A 193 -4.48 6.24 16.81
CA TRP A 193 -3.73 6.00 18.06
C TRP A 193 -2.80 4.77 18.01
N GLU A 194 -3.25 3.65 17.43
CA GLU A 194 -2.47 2.43 17.28
C GLU A 194 -1.20 2.70 16.45
N THR A 195 -1.31 3.47 15.36
CA THR A 195 -0.16 3.90 14.55
C THR A 195 0.79 4.80 15.36
N MET A 196 0.25 5.72 16.18
CA MET A 196 1.06 6.50 17.11
C MET A 196 1.79 5.62 18.12
N SER A 197 1.14 4.56 18.62
CA SER A 197 1.75 3.60 19.53
C SER A 197 2.93 2.87 18.87
N TYR A 198 2.83 2.57 17.57
CA TYR A 198 3.95 1.97 16.82
C TYR A 198 5.12 2.96 16.70
N LEU A 199 4.85 4.24 16.45
CA LEU A 199 5.87 5.27 16.40
C LEU A 199 6.62 5.39 17.73
N ILE A 200 5.88 5.39 18.85
CA ILE A 200 6.45 5.45 20.20
C ILE A 200 7.29 4.20 20.50
N LYS A 201 6.77 3.01 20.18
CA LYS A 201 7.48 1.74 20.38
C LYS A 201 8.75 1.65 19.54
N ALA A 202 8.68 1.99 18.26
CA ALA A 202 9.85 2.05 17.37
C ALA A 202 10.95 2.96 17.96
N SER A 203 10.56 4.15 18.44
CA SER A 203 11.49 5.08 19.09
C SER A 203 12.12 4.49 20.35
N SER A 204 11.33 3.76 21.16
CA SER A 204 11.81 3.13 22.40
C SER A 204 12.76 1.95 22.15
N GLU A 205 12.66 1.31 20.99
CA GLU A 205 13.51 0.19 20.56
C GLU A 205 14.80 0.64 19.84
N GLY A 206 15.06 1.96 19.82
CA GLY A 206 16.26 2.52 19.19
C GLY A 206 16.20 2.62 17.67
N ILE A 207 15.02 2.38 17.06
CA ILE A 207 14.82 2.56 15.63
C ILE A 207 14.83 4.05 15.31
N ASN A 208 15.61 4.45 14.30
CA ASN A 208 15.62 5.83 13.81
C ASN A 208 14.40 6.10 12.93
N ILE A 209 13.24 6.22 13.59
CA ILE A 209 11.96 6.42 12.90
C ILE A 209 11.92 7.75 12.15
N THR A 210 12.66 8.77 12.60
CA THR A 210 12.81 10.06 11.91
C THR A 210 13.37 9.88 10.50
N ASN A 211 14.35 8.99 10.32
CA ASN A 211 14.91 8.68 8.99
C ASN A 211 13.87 7.98 8.11
N VAL A 212 13.16 6.99 8.64
CA VAL A 212 12.10 6.28 7.92
C VAL A 212 11.02 7.25 7.44
N LEU A 213 10.53 8.12 8.32
CA LEU A 213 9.55 9.15 7.96
C LEU A 213 10.09 10.16 6.94
N SER A 214 11.38 10.48 7.00
CA SER A 214 12.02 11.40 6.05
C SER A 214 12.15 10.78 4.67
N ASP A 215 12.55 9.51 4.59
CA ASP A 215 12.67 8.76 3.33
C ASP A 215 11.30 8.62 2.65
N LEU A 216 10.28 8.29 3.43
CA LEU A 216 8.89 8.23 2.96
C LEU A 216 8.36 9.60 2.53
N ALA A 217 8.77 10.70 3.16
CA ALA A 217 8.36 12.05 2.76
C ALA A 217 8.91 12.46 1.38
N THR A 218 9.96 11.80 0.89
CA THR A 218 10.47 12.02 -0.47
C THR A 218 9.58 11.40 -1.55
N THR A 219 8.62 10.55 -1.19
CA THR A 219 7.79 9.80 -2.15
C THR A 219 6.78 10.69 -2.85
N SER A 220 6.14 11.60 -2.13
CA SER A 220 5.21 12.58 -2.68
C SER A 220 5.06 13.81 -1.79
N ARG A 221 4.80 14.97 -2.41
CA ARG A 221 4.66 16.27 -1.73
C ARG A 221 3.61 16.27 -0.62
N TYR A 222 2.46 15.63 -0.86
CA TYR A 222 1.36 15.61 0.10
C TYR A 222 1.15 14.20 0.69
N SER A 223 2.25 13.47 0.85
CA SER A 223 2.26 12.18 1.54
C SER A 223 1.61 12.30 2.92
N THR A 224 0.88 11.25 3.28
CA THR A 224 0.25 11.07 4.59
C THR A 224 1.28 10.89 5.71
N VAL A 225 2.55 10.60 5.39
CA VAL A 225 3.65 10.58 6.37
C VAL A 225 3.76 11.88 7.16
N ARG A 226 3.33 13.01 6.58
CA ARG A 226 3.30 14.30 7.27
C ARG A 226 2.47 14.27 8.54
N TYR A 227 1.46 13.41 8.64
CA TYR A 227 0.65 13.24 9.84
C TYR A 227 1.48 12.68 10.99
N LEU A 228 2.33 11.69 10.71
CA LEU A 228 3.25 11.08 11.67
C LEU A 228 4.38 12.03 12.04
N GLN A 229 4.94 12.74 11.04
CA GLN A 229 5.93 13.80 11.29
C GLN A 229 5.37 14.90 12.19
N LEU A 230 4.10 15.31 11.98
CA LEU A 230 3.45 16.27 12.87
C LEU A 230 3.41 15.74 14.31
N PHE A 231 3.01 14.48 14.51
CA PHE A 231 2.96 13.90 15.85
C PHE A 231 4.36 13.83 16.50
N GLU A 232 5.37 13.39 15.76
CA GLU A 232 6.78 13.41 16.20
C GLU A 232 7.23 14.83 16.60
N MET A 233 6.87 15.84 15.81
CA MET A 233 7.17 17.24 16.11
C MET A 233 6.43 17.76 17.34
N LEU A 234 5.20 17.32 17.60
CA LEU A 234 4.43 17.70 18.79
C LEU A 234 5.05 17.10 20.05
N ILE A 235 5.38 15.81 20.05
CA ILE A 235 5.97 15.13 21.22
C ILE A 235 7.38 15.64 21.55
N THR A 236 8.13 16.13 20.55
CA THR A 236 9.45 16.75 20.73
C THR A 236 9.37 18.26 20.98
N ASN A 237 8.17 18.83 21.10
CA ASN A 237 7.91 20.26 21.28
C ASN A 237 8.63 21.14 20.22
N ASN A 238 8.67 20.64 18.98
CA ASN A 238 9.29 21.32 17.86
C ASN A 238 8.39 22.49 17.39
N LYS A 239 8.95 23.69 17.36
CA LYS A 239 8.23 24.93 16.96
C LYS A 239 7.68 24.90 15.53
N GLY A 240 8.22 24.05 14.66
CA GLY A 240 7.73 23.87 13.30
C GLY A 240 6.42 23.07 13.20
N SER A 241 5.95 22.45 14.28
CA SER A 241 4.74 21.60 14.27
C SER A 241 3.49 22.36 13.81
N LEU A 242 3.33 23.63 14.22
CA LEU A 242 2.18 24.44 13.79
C LEU A 242 2.20 24.70 12.27
N ASN A 243 3.37 24.92 11.69
CA ASN A 243 3.51 25.09 10.23
C ASN A 243 3.17 23.79 9.50
N LYS A 244 3.64 22.64 10.00
CA LYS A 244 3.30 21.31 9.47
C LYS A 244 1.79 21.05 9.56
N LEU A 245 1.16 21.38 10.68
CA LEU A 245 -0.28 21.26 10.88
C LEU A 245 -1.07 22.11 9.88
N ASN A 246 -0.68 23.37 9.67
CA ASN A 246 -1.31 24.25 8.69
C ASN A 246 -1.15 23.73 7.24
N ASP A 247 0.02 23.16 6.92
CA ASP A 247 0.29 22.53 5.63
C ASP A 247 -0.61 21.30 5.39
N ILE A 248 -0.81 20.46 6.41
CA ILE A 248 -1.73 19.33 6.37
C ILE A 248 -3.18 19.79 6.19
N ILE A 249 -3.63 20.80 6.96
CA ILE A 249 -5.01 21.33 6.85
C ILE A 249 -5.29 21.90 5.45
N SER A 250 -4.28 22.54 4.85
CA SER A 250 -4.39 23.12 3.50
C SER A 250 -4.41 22.07 2.40
N SER A 251 -3.68 20.98 2.59
CA SER A 251 -3.56 19.90 1.61
C SER A 251 -3.40 18.58 2.37
N PRO A 252 -4.50 17.90 2.75
CA PRO A 252 -4.42 16.75 3.64
C PRO A 252 -3.74 15.57 2.97
N GLN A 253 -4.10 15.26 1.73
CA GLN A 253 -3.65 14.06 1.02
C GLN A 253 -3.17 14.37 -0.40
N ASN A 254 -2.47 13.41 -1.00
CA ASN A 254 -2.05 13.47 -2.40
C ASN A 254 -3.26 13.64 -3.34
N HIS A 255 -3.17 14.62 -4.22
CA HIS A 255 -4.18 14.84 -5.23
C HIS A 255 -4.10 13.76 -6.31
N PRO A 256 -5.20 13.04 -6.60
CA PRO A 256 -5.26 12.19 -7.77
C PRO A 256 -5.21 13.07 -9.04
N LYS A 257 -5.06 12.45 -10.21
CA LYS A 257 -5.16 13.18 -11.47
C LYS A 257 -6.55 13.83 -11.57
N LYS A 258 -6.68 14.97 -12.27
CA LYS A 258 -7.94 15.72 -12.35
C LYS A 258 -9.14 14.88 -12.77
N ASN A 259 -8.93 13.90 -13.66
CA ASN A 259 -9.98 13.04 -14.19
C ASN A 259 -10.37 11.88 -13.24
N ASP A 260 -9.61 11.70 -12.15
CA ASP A 260 -9.78 10.62 -11.17
C ASP A 260 -10.34 11.15 -9.83
N LEU A 261 -10.81 12.41 -9.80
CA LEU A 261 -11.40 13.02 -8.61
C LEU A 261 -12.79 12.43 -8.35
N SER A 262 -12.89 11.57 -7.34
CA SER A 262 -14.16 11.02 -6.88
C SER A 262 -14.77 11.82 -5.72
N GLU A 263 -16.07 11.64 -5.49
CA GLU A 263 -16.75 12.15 -4.30
C GLU A 263 -16.12 11.58 -3.01
N ALA A 264 -15.74 10.31 -3.01
CA ALA A 264 -15.07 9.64 -1.90
C ALA A 264 -13.75 10.33 -1.52
N TYR A 265 -12.93 10.71 -2.52
CA TYR A 265 -11.71 11.49 -2.28
C TYR A 265 -12.01 12.81 -1.59
N SER A 266 -13.01 13.55 -2.08
CA SER A 266 -13.39 14.87 -1.56
C SER A 266 -13.93 14.79 -0.12
N LYS A 267 -14.77 13.79 0.16
CA LYS A 267 -15.32 13.51 1.49
C LYS A 267 -14.22 13.17 2.49
N ARG A 268 -13.31 12.25 2.13
CA ARG A 268 -12.16 11.88 2.97
C ARG A 268 -11.24 13.06 3.24
N GLY A 269 -10.90 13.84 2.22
CA GLY A 269 -10.05 15.04 2.38
C GLY A 269 -10.68 16.06 3.34
N SER A 270 -12.00 16.26 3.23
CA SER A 270 -12.74 17.15 4.13
C SER A 270 -12.74 16.62 5.56
N LEU A 271 -12.87 15.31 5.75
CA LEU A 271 -12.87 14.68 7.06
C LEU A 271 -11.50 14.79 7.75
N VAL A 272 -10.41 14.46 7.04
CA VAL A 272 -9.04 14.63 7.55
C VAL A 272 -8.76 16.09 7.87
N LYS A 273 -9.19 17.02 7.02
CA LYS A 273 -9.06 18.46 7.26
C LYS A 273 -9.82 18.90 8.52
N ALA A 274 -11.05 18.42 8.72
CA ALA A 274 -11.83 18.71 9.92
C ALA A 274 -11.11 18.20 11.18
N PHE A 275 -10.63 16.96 11.15
CA PHE A 275 -9.86 16.35 12.24
C PHE A 275 -8.67 17.23 12.65
N PHE A 276 -7.84 17.65 11.70
CA PHE A 276 -6.66 18.47 12.02
C PHE A 276 -7.01 19.91 12.41
N ASN A 277 -8.13 20.48 11.92
CA ASN A 277 -8.63 21.76 12.42
C ASN A 277 -9.06 21.66 13.88
N ASP A 278 -9.69 20.56 14.26
CA ASP A 278 -10.11 20.31 15.64
C ASP A 278 -8.89 20.12 16.54
N LEU A 279 -7.88 19.37 16.08
CA LEU A 279 -6.61 19.24 16.78
C LEU A 279 -5.93 20.58 16.98
N LYS A 280 -5.90 21.42 15.94
CA LYS A 280 -5.36 22.78 16.04
C LYS A 280 -6.04 23.58 17.14
N ARG A 281 -7.37 23.53 17.25
CA ARG A 281 -8.11 24.27 18.28
C ARG A 281 -7.80 23.79 19.70
N GLU A 282 -7.57 22.49 19.88
CA GLU A 282 -7.25 21.92 21.20
C GLU A 282 -5.81 22.21 21.65
N ILE A 283 -4.86 22.32 20.71
CA ILE A 283 -3.44 22.48 21.04
C ILE A 283 -2.91 23.91 20.93
N THR A 284 -3.77 24.89 20.63
CA THR A 284 -3.37 26.31 20.50
C THR A 284 -4.13 27.23 21.46
N ASP A 285 -3.48 28.33 21.84
CA ASP A 285 -4.11 29.40 22.62
C ASP A 285 -4.99 30.31 21.74
N ASN A 286 -5.71 31.25 22.36
CA ASN A 286 -6.56 32.22 21.65
C ASN A 286 -5.78 33.16 20.69
N LYS A 287 -4.45 33.17 20.76
CA LYS A 287 -3.55 33.93 19.88
C LYS A 287 -2.97 33.06 18.77
N GLY A 288 -3.29 31.76 18.74
CA GLY A 288 -2.80 30.79 17.76
C GLY A 288 -1.41 30.22 18.06
N ASN A 289 -0.87 30.42 19.26
CA ASN A 289 0.40 29.82 19.67
C ASN A 289 0.16 28.41 20.21
N LEU A 290 1.14 27.52 20.04
CA LEU A 290 1.09 26.18 20.65
C LEU A 290 1.05 26.27 22.17
N LEU A 291 0.11 25.54 22.77
CA LEU A 291 0.06 25.34 24.21
C LEU A 291 1.27 24.51 24.65
N LYS A 292 1.82 24.83 25.82
CA LYS A 292 2.86 24.02 26.44
C LYS A 292 2.21 22.81 27.09
N MET A 293 2.18 21.70 26.36
CA MET A 293 1.57 20.44 26.76
C MET A 293 2.65 19.37 26.93
N SER A 294 2.41 18.44 27.85
CA SER A 294 3.12 17.18 27.96
C SER A 294 2.73 16.24 26.82
N VAL A 295 3.54 15.20 26.60
CA VAL A 295 3.22 14.14 25.64
C VAL A 295 1.85 13.52 25.92
N MET A 296 1.53 13.28 27.19
CA MET A 296 0.23 12.72 27.59
C MET A 296 -0.94 13.66 27.27
N GLU A 297 -0.78 14.97 27.48
CA GLU A 297 -1.83 15.95 27.13
C GLU A 297 -2.04 16.02 25.61
N TYR A 298 -0.99 15.92 24.79
CA TYR A 298 -1.15 15.82 23.33
C TYR A 298 -1.89 14.56 22.92
N ILE A 299 -1.59 13.44 23.57
CA ILE A 299 -2.27 12.16 23.36
C ILE A 299 -3.76 12.26 23.73
N ASP A 300 -4.06 12.88 24.88
CA ASP A 300 -5.44 13.02 25.36
C ASP A 300 -6.26 13.95 24.46
N ALA A 301 -5.67 15.06 23.99
CA ALA A 301 -6.28 15.93 23.00
C ALA A 301 -6.59 15.17 21.70
N TYR A 302 -5.65 14.36 21.21
CA TYR A 302 -5.84 13.53 20.03
C TYR A 302 -7.00 12.54 20.22
N LYS A 303 -6.99 11.79 21.33
CA LYS A 303 -8.05 10.80 21.66
C LYS A 303 -9.43 11.44 21.76
N LYS A 304 -9.53 12.59 22.43
CA LYS A 304 -10.78 13.36 22.57
C LYS A 304 -11.39 13.73 21.21
N ILE A 305 -10.56 14.06 20.23
CA ILE A 305 -11.03 14.41 18.89
C ILE A 305 -11.40 13.14 18.13
N ALA A 306 -10.51 12.14 18.13
CA ALA A 306 -10.74 10.87 17.44
C ALA A 306 -12.02 10.16 17.91
N SER A 307 -12.44 10.35 19.16
CA SER A 307 -13.66 9.75 19.72
C SER A 307 -14.98 10.40 19.30
N LYS A 308 -14.97 11.48 18.51
CA LYS A 308 -16.23 12.09 18.02
C LYS A 308 -16.87 11.20 16.95
N ASP A 309 -18.20 11.15 16.91
CA ASP A 309 -18.95 10.29 15.97
C ASP A 309 -18.59 10.53 14.49
N GLU A 310 -18.33 11.78 14.13
CA GLU A 310 -17.90 12.15 12.78
C GLU A 310 -16.55 11.52 12.39
N PHE A 311 -15.73 11.19 13.38
CA PHE A 311 -14.40 10.60 13.27
C PHE A 311 -14.35 9.13 13.67
N TYR A 312 -15.48 8.40 13.67
CA TYR A 312 -15.53 7.01 14.15
C TYR A 312 -14.45 6.08 13.54
N LEU A 313 -14.01 6.31 12.30
CA LEU A 313 -12.89 5.58 11.67
C LEU A 313 -11.54 5.73 12.40
N PHE A 314 -11.39 6.76 13.23
CA PHE A 314 -10.21 7.06 14.03
C PHE A 314 -10.31 6.54 15.49
N SER A 315 -11.42 5.91 15.89
CA SER A 315 -11.66 5.49 17.29
C SER A 315 -11.62 3.97 17.53
N PHE A 316 -11.16 3.18 16.57
CA PHE A 316 -11.11 1.72 16.68
C PHE A 316 -9.96 1.24 17.59
N LYS A 317 -9.93 -0.04 17.97
CA LYS A 317 -8.89 -0.58 18.88
C LYS A 317 -7.76 -1.29 18.14
N ASP A 318 -8.06 -1.87 16.99
CA ASP A 318 -7.10 -2.52 16.09
C ASP A 318 -7.58 -2.25 14.66
N PHE A 319 -6.72 -1.72 13.80
CA PHE A 319 -7.11 -1.47 12.42
C PHE A 319 -7.32 -2.78 11.63
N MET A 320 -6.85 -3.93 12.15
CA MET A 320 -7.27 -5.24 11.64
C MET A 320 -8.75 -5.54 11.93
N GLU A 321 -9.30 -5.03 13.04
CA GLU A 321 -10.76 -5.06 13.29
C GLU A 321 -11.48 -4.13 12.30
N LEU A 322 -10.91 -2.95 12.01
CA LEU A 322 -11.45 -2.03 11.02
C LEU A 322 -11.52 -2.69 9.63
N ASP A 323 -10.49 -3.45 9.24
CA ASP A 323 -10.50 -4.18 7.98
C ASP A 323 -11.60 -5.25 7.93
N SER A 324 -11.82 -5.98 9.02
CA SER A 324 -12.91 -6.96 9.09
C SER A 324 -14.30 -6.35 8.95
N TYR A 325 -14.46 -5.06 9.26
CA TYR A 325 -15.70 -4.33 9.05
C TYR A 325 -15.97 -4.04 7.55
N PHE A 326 -14.90 -3.79 6.78
CA PHE A 326 -15.01 -3.44 5.36
C PHE A 326 -14.82 -4.63 4.42
N ASN A 327 -14.13 -5.67 4.88
CA ASN A 327 -13.82 -6.91 4.18
C ASN A 327 -14.11 -8.10 5.09
N PRO A 328 -15.41 -8.44 5.31
CA PRO A 328 -15.85 -9.51 6.22
C PRO A 328 -15.37 -10.90 5.80
#